data_AF-A0A200QB85-F1
#
_entry.id   AF-A0A200QB85-F1
#
_cell.length_a   1.000
_cell.length_b   1.000
_cell.length_c   1.000
_cell.angle_alpha   90.00
_cell.angle_beta   90.00
_cell.angle_gamma   90.00
#
_symmetry.space_group_name_H-M   'P 1'
#
loop_
_entity.id
_entity.type
_entity.pdbx_description
1 polymer ?
#
loop_
_entity_poly.entity_id
_entity_poly.type
_entity_poly.pdbx_seq_one_letter_code
_entity_poly.pdbx_strand_id
1 'polypeptide(L)'
;MEKPFKMGETLKETSEGLDIKAEVMLVNQRLKELKDAQVSKKEETDAMRELGLQRARLFGWPNTYAFTKAMGEMVIGHFKGNLPIVIIRPTVVTGTYREPFPGWLEGVKAVDPIIVTCGRGKLSYFIGNLESILDVIPGDMVVNAAIVAMVGHANHHNSFQNEDDVEDEELNIYHVGSFTNREAMSFAKVVDYAYHYFSKKPWIGRDGNSVTIGVKPVSFPTMASFQKHIYTNYILPMKERKTSLVKISFVKRLVELYEPYLLFNGSFDDSTTERLRMTMRANEAEAETFHFDPKCINWEDYFMNIHIPGLVKYVLKLEAPK
;
A
#
# COMPACT_ATOMS: atom_id res chain seq x y z
N MET A 1 -5.09 -16.29 8.55
CA MET A 1 -4.69 -17.42 7.70
C MET A 1 -4.62 -16.98 6.25
N GLU A 2 -3.53 -17.37 5.59
CA GLU A 2 -3.24 -17.22 4.16
C GLU A 2 -4.21 -18.07 3.30
N LYS A 3 -5.51 -17.78 3.36
CA LYS A 3 -6.53 -18.53 2.64
C LYS A 3 -6.74 -17.97 1.23
N PRO A 4 -6.98 -18.84 0.23
CA PRO A 4 -7.38 -18.40 -1.11
C PRO A 4 -8.77 -17.78 -1.08
N PHE A 5 -9.00 -16.78 -1.92
CA PHE A 5 -10.35 -16.28 -2.19
C PHE A 5 -11.09 -17.25 -3.10
N LYS A 6 -12.29 -17.63 -2.71
CA LYS A 6 -13.16 -18.50 -3.52
C LYS A 6 -13.87 -17.68 -4.60
N MET A 7 -14.17 -18.33 -5.72
CA MET A 7 -14.94 -17.70 -6.78
C MET A 7 -16.28 -17.21 -6.25
N GLY A 8 -16.56 -15.92 -6.42
CA GLY A 8 -17.78 -15.28 -5.92
C GLY A 8 -17.75 -14.83 -4.46
N GLU A 9 -16.62 -14.99 -3.75
CA GLU A 9 -16.48 -14.58 -2.36
C GLU A 9 -16.55 -13.05 -2.20
N THR A 10 -17.21 -12.61 -1.14
CA THR A 10 -17.38 -11.20 -0.78
C THR A 10 -17.03 -10.99 0.68
N LEU A 11 -16.45 -9.84 1.03
CA LEU A 11 -16.16 -9.51 2.43
C LEU A 11 -17.39 -9.04 3.20
N LYS A 12 -18.49 -8.75 2.49
CA LYS A 12 -19.74 -8.29 3.07
C LYS A 12 -20.75 -9.43 3.10
N GLU A 13 -21.16 -9.87 4.29
CA GLU A 13 -22.10 -10.99 4.46
C GLU A 13 -23.46 -10.76 3.79
N THR A 14 -23.82 -9.50 3.51
CA THR A 14 -25.13 -9.14 2.94
C THR A 14 -25.12 -9.00 1.42
N SER A 15 -24.00 -9.18 0.72
CA SER A 15 -23.99 -9.16 -0.75
C SER A 15 -24.32 -10.53 -1.32
N GLU A 16 -25.17 -10.56 -2.35
CA GLU A 16 -25.23 -11.71 -3.26
C GLU A 16 -23.81 -11.92 -3.85
N GLY A 17 -23.44 -13.19 -4.09
CA GLY A 17 -22.09 -13.56 -4.49
C GLY A 17 -21.57 -12.76 -5.70
N LEU A 18 -20.26 -12.54 -5.75
CA LEU A 18 -19.62 -11.74 -6.78
C LEU A 18 -19.59 -12.45 -8.15
N ASP A 19 -20.36 -11.95 -9.12
CA ASP A 19 -20.21 -12.35 -10.53
C ASP A 19 -19.20 -11.44 -11.25
N ILE A 20 -17.96 -11.92 -11.36
CA ILE A 20 -16.88 -11.19 -12.03
C ILE A 20 -17.20 -10.88 -13.50
N LYS A 21 -17.92 -11.76 -14.22
CA LYS A 21 -18.29 -11.50 -15.62
C LYS A 21 -19.31 -10.37 -15.71
N ALA A 22 -20.30 -10.37 -14.82
CA ALA A 22 -21.27 -9.28 -14.74
C ALA A 22 -20.59 -7.95 -14.41
N GLU A 23 -19.62 -7.92 -13.50
CA GLU A 23 -18.83 -6.70 -13.20
C GLU A 23 -18.07 -6.18 -14.43
N VAL A 24 -17.42 -7.06 -15.18
CA VAL A 24 -16.71 -6.67 -16.42
C VAL A 24 -17.68 -6.11 -17.47
N MET A 25 -18.86 -6.75 -17.63
CA MET A 25 -19.89 -6.25 -18.55
C MET A 25 -20.40 -4.86 -18.13
N LEU A 26 -20.67 -4.66 -16.83
CA LEU A 26 -21.11 -3.39 -16.26
C LEU A 26 -20.09 -2.26 -16.53
N VAL A 27 -18.81 -2.52 -16.26
CA VAL A 27 -17.72 -1.55 -16.46
C VAL A 27 -17.57 -1.20 -17.95
N ASN A 28 -17.63 -2.18 -18.84
CA ASN A 28 -17.53 -1.97 -20.28
C ASN A 28 -18.73 -1.20 -20.83
N GLN A 29 -19.94 -1.53 -20.36
CA GLN A 29 -21.15 -0.81 -20.74
C GLN A 29 -21.07 0.66 -20.29
N ARG A 30 -20.68 0.91 -19.04
CA ARG A 30 -20.55 2.28 -18.53
C ARG A 30 -19.53 3.09 -19.33
N LEU A 31 -18.38 2.49 -19.64
CA LEU A 31 -17.36 3.15 -20.44
C LEU A 31 -17.86 3.47 -21.85
N LYS A 32 -18.64 2.56 -22.46
CA LYS A 32 -19.27 2.79 -23.76
C LYS A 32 -20.26 3.95 -23.71
N GLU A 33 -21.15 3.99 -22.72
CA GLU A 33 -22.12 5.09 -22.54
C GLU A 33 -21.42 6.44 -22.42
N LEU A 34 -20.33 6.52 -21.65
CA LEU A 34 -19.55 7.76 -21.50
C LEU A 34 -18.90 8.20 -22.81
N LYS A 35 -18.38 7.25 -23.59
CA LYS A 35 -17.80 7.52 -24.91
C LYS A 35 -18.86 7.96 -25.92
N ASP A 36 -20.01 7.30 -25.94
CA ASP A 36 -21.13 7.63 -26.83
C ASP A 36 -21.70 9.03 -26.49
N ALA A 37 -21.70 9.40 -25.22
CA ALA A 37 -22.04 10.75 -24.75
C ALA A 37 -20.95 11.81 -25.01
N GLN A 38 -19.80 11.43 -25.54
CA GLN A 38 -18.66 12.31 -25.88
C GLN A 38 -18.22 13.22 -24.73
N VAL A 39 -18.24 12.71 -23.49
CA VAL A 39 -17.80 13.47 -22.31
C VAL A 39 -16.30 13.75 -22.37
N SER A 40 -15.83 14.74 -21.61
CA SER A 40 -14.40 15.02 -21.52
C SER A 40 -13.64 13.85 -20.87
N LYS A 41 -12.33 13.72 -21.19
CA LYS A 41 -11.50 12.66 -20.59
C LYS A 41 -11.46 12.71 -19.06
N LYS A 42 -11.57 13.91 -18.49
CA LYS A 42 -11.63 14.10 -17.04
C LYS A 42 -12.94 13.55 -16.47
N GLU A 43 -14.07 13.90 -17.07
CA GLU A 43 -15.38 13.38 -16.63
C GLU A 43 -15.47 11.86 -16.79
N GLU A 44 -14.93 11.29 -17.87
CA GLU A 44 -14.81 9.84 -18.04
C GLU A 44 -14.01 9.23 -16.87
N THR A 45 -12.84 9.79 -16.57
CA THR A 45 -11.96 9.29 -15.51
C THR A 45 -12.63 9.37 -14.13
N ASP A 46 -13.27 10.51 -13.82
CA ASP A 46 -13.94 10.72 -12.54
C ASP A 46 -15.16 9.78 -12.40
N ALA A 47 -15.95 9.60 -13.47
CA ALA A 47 -17.10 8.70 -13.46
C ALA A 47 -16.69 7.22 -13.32
N MET A 48 -15.64 6.79 -14.01
CA MET A 48 -15.13 5.41 -13.91
C MET A 48 -14.50 5.14 -12.54
N ARG A 49 -13.80 6.12 -11.97
CA ARG A 49 -13.26 6.05 -10.61
C ARG A 49 -14.37 5.88 -9.58
N GLU A 50 -15.42 6.69 -9.68
CA GLU A 50 -16.56 6.63 -8.77
C GLU A 50 -17.28 5.28 -8.88
N LEU A 51 -17.55 4.80 -10.11
CA LEU A 51 -18.12 3.47 -10.31
C LEU A 51 -17.26 2.39 -9.64
N GLY A 52 -15.95 2.37 -9.89
CA GLY A 52 -15.04 1.39 -9.31
C GLY A 52 -15.02 1.40 -7.78
N LEU A 53 -15.16 2.57 -7.16
CA LEU A 53 -15.26 2.69 -5.70
C LEU A 53 -16.60 2.18 -5.18
N GLN A 54 -17.70 2.48 -5.86
CA GLN A 54 -19.03 1.97 -5.53
C GLN A 54 -19.08 0.45 -5.60
N ARG A 55 -18.51 -0.16 -6.65
CA ARG A 55 -18.44 -1.62 -6.80
C ARG A 55 -17.60 -2.25 -5.69
N ALA A 56 -16.40 -1.72 -5.41
CA ALA A 56 -15.56 -2.23 -4.33
C ALA A 56 -16.30 -2.22 -2.98
N ARG A 57 -16.95 -1.10 -2.63
CA ARG A 57 -17.72 -0.97 -1.38
C ARG A 57 -18.94 -1.88 -1.33
N LEU A 58 -19.60 -2.14 -2.46
CA LEU A 58 -20.74 -3.05 -2.53
C LEU A 58 -20.36 -4.45 -2.02
N PHE A 59 -19.20 -4.96 -2.44
CA PHE A 59 -18.69 -6.29 -2.08
C PHE A 59 -17.78 -6.30 -0.84
N GLY A 60 -17.69 -5.17 -0.12
CA GLY A 60 -16.96 -5.05 1.15
C GLY A 60 -15.46 -4.77 1.03
N TRP A 61 -14.95 -4.47 -0.17
CA TRP A 61 -13.54 -4.16 -0.39
C TRP A 61 -13.23 -2.68 -0.14
N PRO A 62 -12.06 -2.36 0.43
CA PRO A 62 -11.72 -0.99 0.83
C PRO A 62 -11.54 -0.03 -0.35
N ASN A 63 -11.12 -0.54 -1.50
CA ASN A 63 -10.98 0.22 -2.74
C ASN A 63 -10.90 -0.70 -3.96
N THR A 64 -10.92 -0.09 -5.14
CA THR A 64 -10.88 -0.78 -6.43
C THR A 64 -9.60 -1.59 -6.64
N TYR A 65 -8.46 -1.18 -6.06
CA TYR A 65 -7.21 -1.95 -6.16
C TYR A 65 -7.33 -3.29 -5.44
N ALA A 66 -7.71 -3.27 -4.15
CA ALA A 66 -7.90 -4.50 -3.38
C ALA A 66 -8.97 -5.40 -4.01
N PHE A 67 -10.07 -4.79 -4.47
CA PHE A 67 -11.16 -5.50 -5.13
C PHE A 67 -10.70 -6.23 -6.41
N THR A 68 -9.95 -5.53 -7.28
CA THR A 68 -9.46 -6.13 -8.55
C THR A 68 -8.38 -7.18 -8.32
N LYS A 69 -7.52 -7.02 -7.31
CA LYS A 69 -6.57 -8.05 -6.91
C LYS A 69 -7.25 -9.30 -6.36
N ALA A 70 -8.27 -9.14 -5.51
CA ALA A 70 -9.07 -10.26 -5.03
C ALA A 70 -9.76 -11.01 -6.17
N MET A 71 -10.38 -10.30 -7.11
CA MET A 71 -10.95 -10.92 -8.33
C MET A 71 -9.90 -11.68 -9.15
N GLY A 72 -8.69 -11.11 -9.29
CA GLY A 72 -7.59 -11.78 -9.98
C GLY A 72 -7.19 -13.10 -9.30
N GLU A 73 -7.09 -13.11 -7.97
CA GLU A 73 -6.80 -14.33 -7.22
C GLU A 73 -7.92 -15.37 -7.34
N MET A 74 -9.20 -14.95 -7.31
CA MET A 74 -10.34 -15.84 -7.51
C MET A 74 -10.30 -16.50 -8.90
N VAL A 75 -10.04 -15.71 -9.94
CA VAL A 75 -9.94 -16.21 -11.33
C VAL A 75 -8.75 -17.17 -11.46
N ILE A 76 -7.59 -16.82 -10.92
CA ILE A 76 -6.41 -17.69 -10.95
C ILE A 76 -6.69 -19.00 -10.21
N GLY A 77 -7.21 -18.93 -8.98
CA GLY A 77 -7.53 -20.10 -8.19
C GLY A 77 -8.57 -21.01 -8.84
N HIS A 78 -9.56 -20.42 -9.53
CA HIS A 78 -10.61 -21.19 -10.20
C HIS A 78 -10.15 -21.85 -11.52
N PHE A 79 -9.26 -21.20 -12.27
CA PHE A 79 -8.84 -21.66 -13.61
C PHE A 79 -7.42 -22.26 -13.65
N LYS A 80 -6.72 -22.41 -12.51
CA LYS A 80 -5.32 -22.89 -12.49
C LYS A 80 -5.13 -24.28 -13.10
N GLY A 81 -6.12 -25.16 -13.00
CA GLY A 81 -5.95 -26.58 -13.32
C GLY A 81 -4.72 -27.15 -12.60
N ASN A 82 -3.83 -27.78 -13.36
CA ASN A 82 -2.59 -28.38 -12.85
C ASN A 82 -1.37 -27.45 -12.95
N LEU A 83 -1.57 -26.15 -13.19
CA LEU A 83 -0.47 -25.20 -13.25
C LEU A 83 0.07 -24.97 -11.82
N PRO A 84 1.39 -25.12 -11.58
CA PRO A 84 2.00 -24.71 -10.33
C PRO A 84 1.89 -23.20 -10.16
N ILE A 85 1.22 -22.75 -9.09
CA ILE A 85 0.99 -21.33 -8.82
C ILE A 85 1.40 -21.00 -7.39
N VAL A 86 2.12 -19.89 -7.28
CA VAL A 86 2.43 -19.21 -6.02
C VAL A 86 1.84 -17.81 -6.07
N ILE A 87 1.15 -17.41 -5.00
CA ILE A 87 0.64 -16.05 -4.83
C ILE A 87 1.40 -15.35 -3.70
N ILE A 88 2.03 -14.23 -4.03
CA ILE A 88 2.67 -13.35 -3.06
C ILE A 88 1.73 -12.18 -2.76
N ARG A 89 1.34 -12.03 -1.49
CA ARG A 89 0.54 -10.92 -0.97
C ARG A 89 1.42 -10.02 -0.09
N PRO A 90 2.10 -9.03 -0.68
CA PRO A 90 2.89 -8.10 0.11
C PRO A 90 1.98 -7.10 0.84
N THR A 91 2.47 -6.58 1.95
CA THR A 91 1.88 -5.41 2.61
C THR A 91 2.32 -4.13 1.89
N VAL A 92 2.28 -2.97 2.55
CA VAL A 92 2.58 -1.70 1.88
C VAL A 92 4.04 -1.64 1.45
N VAL A 93 4.29 -1.79 0.15
CA VAL A 93 5.66 -1.80 -0.39
C VAL A 93 6.28 -0.41 -0.35
N THR A 94 7.49 -0.33 0.20
CA THR A 94 8.33 0.88 0.28
C THR A 94 9.58 0.72 -0.58
N GLY A 95 10.52 1.66 -0.49
CA GLY A 95 11.77 1.58 -1.23
C GLY A 95 12.55 0.31 -0.90
N THR A 96 13.59 0.05 -1.69
CA THR A 96 14.44 -1.12 -1.46
C THR A 96 15.32 -0.93 -0.23
N TYR A 97 15.54 -2.01 0.52
CA TYR A 97 16.41 -2.02 1.68
C TYR A 97 17.88 -2.09 1.26
N ARG A 98 18.21 -3.00 0.33
CA ARG A 98 19.58 -3.27 -0.15
C ARG A 98 19.66 -3.27 -1.68
N GLU A 99 18.81 -4.02 -2.37
CA GLU A 99 18.97 -4.31 -3.80
C GLU A 99 17.85 -3.71 -4.67
N PRO A 100 18.10 -3.32 -5.93
CA PRO A 100 19.40 -3.31 -6.62
C PRO A 100 20.36 -2.23 -6.07
N PHE A 101 19.83 -1.25 -5.34
CA PHE A 101 20.59 -0.33 -4.50
C PHE A 101 19.65 0.27 -3.44
N PRO A 102 20.15 0.73 -2.28
CA PRO A 102 19.30 1.18 -1.19
C PRO A 102 18.44 2.40 -1.55
N GLY A 103 17.19 2.36 -1.12
CA GLY A 103 16.22 3.43 -1.26
C GLY A 103 15.73 3.63 -2.69
N TRP A 104 15.89 2.64 -3.58
CA TRP A 104 15.28 2.70 -4.90
C TRP A 104 13.77 2.56 -4.81
N LEU A 105 13.05 3.41 -5.53
CA LEU A 105 11.62 3.33 -5.71
C LEU A 105 11.21 4.06 -6.98
N GLU A 106 10.08 3.65 -7.54
CA GLU A 106 9.50 4.25 -8.72
C GLU A 106 8.26 5.08 -8.36
N GLY A 107 8.40 6.40 -8.46
CA GLY A 107 7.32 7.35 -8.22
C GLY A 107 6.98 7.53 -6.74
N VAL A 108 6.01 8.41 -6.47
CA VAL A 108 5.49 8.68 -5.12
C VAL A 108 4.30 7.75 -4.87
N LYS A 109 4.45 6.75 -4.00
CA LYS A 109 3.43 5.73 -3.73
C LYS A 109 3.28 5.51 -2.22
N ALA A 110 2.29 4.72 -1.81
CA ALA A 110 2.18 4.23 -0.43
C ALA A 110 2.27 5.35 0.64
N VAL A 111 3.35 5.40 1.42
CA VAL A 111 3.58 6.38 2.51
C VAL A 111 4.20 7.69 2.02
N ASP A 112 4.74 7.71 0.79
CA ASP A 112 5.52 8.82 0.25
C ASP A 112 4.73 10.13 0.15
N PRO A 113 3.43 10.16 -0.21
CA PRO A 113 2.68 11.41 -0.22
C PRO A 113 2.70 12.15 1.11
N ILE A 114 2.72 11.43 2.24
CA ILE A 114 2.80 12.02 3.58
C ILE A 114 4.20 12.61 3.79
N ILE A 115 5.25 11.85 3.44
CA ILE A 115 6.66 12.28 3.53
C ILE A 115 6.90 13.54 2.67
N VAL A 116 6.45 13.53 1.41
CA VAL A 116 6.58 14.66 0.47
C VAL A 116 5.80 15.88 0.96
N THR A 117 4.59 15.69 1.48
CA THR A 117 3.77 16.79 2.01
C THR A 117 4.41 17.40 3.26
N CYS A 118 5.02 16.57 4.11
CA CYS A 118 5.82 17.01 5.25
C CYS A 118 7.02 17.83 4.77
N GLY A 119 7.85 17.28 3.88
CA GLY A 119 9.04 17.95 3.34
C GLY A 119 8.75 19.31 2.69
N ARG A 120 7.61 19.42 1.99
CA ARG A 120 7.14 20.68 1.38
C ARG A 120 6.53 21.67 2.38
N GLY A 121 6.54 21.38 3.69
CA GLY A 121 5.94 22.24 4.72
C GLY A 121 4.42 22.37 4.62
N LYS A 122 3.76 21.44 3.93
CA LYS A 122 2.30 21.48 3.66
C LYS A 122 1.49 20.57 4.59
N LEU A 123 2.16 19.73 5.39
CA LEU A 123 1.51 18.83 6.33
C LEU A 123 1.30 19.56 7.66
N SER A 124 0.23 20.33 7.78
CA SER A 124 -0.10 20.99 9.06
C SER A 124 -0.86 20.07 10.00
N TYR A 125 -1.69 19.18 9.45
CA TYR A 125 -2.54 18.27 10.20
C TYR A 125 -2.54 16.88 9.59
N PHE A 126 -2.73 15.88 10.44
CA PHE A 126 -2.93 14.49 10.05
C PHE A 126 -4.22 13.96 10.66
N ILE A 127 -5.02 13.22 9.87
CA ILE A 127 -6.30 12.65 10.31
C ILE A 127 -6.20 11.14 10.19
N GLY A 128 -6.43 10.45 11.29
CA GLY A 128 -6.30 9.01 11.41
C GLY A 128 -5.68 8.65 12.76
N ASN A 129 -5.85 7.40 13.18
CA ASN A 129 -5.12 6.90 14.33
C ASN A 129 -3.64 6.73 13.91
N LEU A 130 -2.80 7.68 14.27
CA LEU A 130 -1.37 7.64 13.99
C LEU A 130 -0.68 6.43 14.65
N GLU A 131 -1.27 5.88 15.71
CA GLU A 131 -0.80 4.70 16.41
C GLU A 131 -1.29 3.39 15.78
N SER A 132 -2.14 3.46 14.75
CA SER A 132 -2.50 2.27 13.99
C SER A 132 -1.25 1.63 13.40
N ILE A 133 -1.21 0.31 13.48
CA ILE A 133 -0.12 -0.48 12.91
C ILE A 133 -0.11 -0.25 11.40
N LEU A 134 1.04 0.19 10.90
CA LEU A 134 1.32 0.34 9.49
C LEU A 134 2.26 -0.78 9.07
N ASP A 135 1.71 -1.81 8.42
CA ASP A 135 2.52 -2.90 7.90
C ASP A 135 3.13 -2.50 6.55
N VAL A 136 4.44 -2.32 6.55
CA VAL A 136 5.24 -1.90 5.39
C VAL A 136 6.38 -2.88 5.16
N ILE A 137 6.75 -3.10 3.90
CA ILE A 137 7.85 -3.99 3.56
C ILE A 137 8.73 -3.37 2.46
N PRO A 138 10.07 -3.49 2.53
CA PRO A 138 10.94 -3.08 1.43
C PRO A 138 10.71 -3.92 0.17
N GLY A 139 10.81 -3.30 -1.00
CA GLY A 139 10.48 -3.95 -2.28
C GLY A 139 11.37 -5.15 -2.63
N ASP A 140 12.65 -5.09 -2.27
CA ASP A 140 13.61 -6.18 -2.48
C ASP A 140 13.30 -7.41 -1.63
N MET A 141 12.81 -7.22 -0.40
CA MET A 141 12.36 -8.34 0.43
C MET A 141 11.15 -9.07 -0.20
N VAL A 142 10.24 -8.34 -0.86
CA VAL A 142 9.11 -8.94 -1.59
C VAL A 142 9.60 -9.76 -2.78
N VAL A 143 10.57 -9.22 -3.53
CA VAL A 143 11.17 -9.92 -4.68
C VAL A 143 11.90 -11.18 -4.22
N ASN A 144 12.71 -11.08 -3.16
CA ASN A 144 13.42 -12.21 -2.58
C ASN A 144 12.45 -13.29 -2.10
N ALA A 145 11.37 -12.91 -1.40
CA ALA A 145 10.32 -13.85 -1.00
C ALA A 145 9.69 -14.57 -2.20
N ALA A 146 9.41 -13.85 -3.30
CA ALA A 146 8.87 -14.44 -4.52
C ALA A 146 9.83 -15.45 -5.15
N ILE A 147 11.12 -15.11 -5.26
CA ILE A 147 12.16 -16.00 -5.82
C ILE A 147 12.29 -17.26 -4.97
N VAL A 148 12.41 -17.11 -3.66
CA VAL A 148 12.56 -18.24 -2.73
C VAL A 148 11.32 -19.12 -2.75
N ALA A 149 10.11 -18.55 -2.83
CA ALA A 149 8.89 -19.32 -2.95
C ALA A 149 8.86 -20.13 -4.25
N MET A 150 9.21 -19.52 -5.39
CA MET A 150 9.28 -20.23 -6.68
C MET A 150 10.27 -21.38 -6.65
N VAL A 151 11.48 -21.17 -6.12
CA VAL A 151 12.51 -22.21 -6.02
C VAL A 151 12.08 -23.33 -5.08
N GLY A 152 11.51 -22.98 -3.92
CA GLY A 152 10.97 -23.96 -2.98
C GLY A 152 9.96 -24.89 -3.63
N HIS A 153 8.99 -24.34 -4.36
CA HIS A 153 7.95 -25.13 -5.03
C HIS A 153 8.46 -25.91 -6.26
N ALA A 154 9.41 -25.36 -7.01
CA ALA A 154 10.04 -26.08 -8.12
C ALA A 154 10.74 -27.37 -7.66
N ASN A 155 11.36 -27.35 -6.47
CA ASN A 155 12.03 -28.52 -5.91
C ASN A 155 11.04 -29.58 -5.39
N HIS A 156 9.83 -29.19 -4.96
CA HIS A 156 8.79 -30.10 -4.48
C HIS A 156 8.00 -30.80 -5.61
N HIS A 157 7.84 -30.17 -6.78
CA HIS A 157 7.19 -30.81 -7.92
C HIS A 157 7.96 -32.01 -8.48
N ASN A 158 9.25 -32.15 -8.18
CA ASN A 158 10.04 -33.32 -8.59
C ASN A 158 9.85 -34.56 -7.69
N SER A 159 9.17 -34.43 -6.54
CA SER A 159 9.01 -35.53 -5.56
C SER A 159 7.66 -36.26 -5.57
N PHE A 160 6.65 -35.74 -6.29
CA PHE A 160 5.32 -36.37 -6.37
C PHE A 160 5.05 -36.86 -7.80
N GLN A 161 5.53 -38.08 -8.11
CA GLN A 161 5.27 -38.79 -9.39
C GLN A 161 4.14 -39.83 -9.27
N ASN A 162 3.32 -39.80 -8.22
CA ASN A 162 2.18 -40.71 -8.10
C ASN A 162 0.89 -39.97 -8.47
N GLU A 163 0.26 -40.38 -9.58
CA GLU A 163 -0.96 -39.79 -10.15
C GLU A 163 -2.22 -39.96 -9.27
N ASP A 164 -2.13 -40.74 -8.18
CA ASP A 164 -3.27 -41.13 -7.35
C ASP A 164 -3.51 -40.24 -6.10
N ASP A 165 -2.58 -39.32 -5.77
CA ASP A 165 -2.67 -38.44 -4.60
C ASP A 165 -3.00 -36.98 -4.99
N VAL A 166 -3.98 -36.78 -5.88
CA VAL A 166 -4.53 -35.44 -6.18
C VAL A 166 -5.47 -35.02 -5.05
N GLU A 167 -4.95 -34.89 -3.83
CA GLU A 167 -5.57 -34.01 -2.85
C GLU A 167 -5.45 -32.58 -3.38
N ASP A 168 -6.53 -31.80 -3.28
CA ASP A 168 -6.60 -30.38 -3.64
C ASP A 168 -5.30 -29.67 -3.24
N GLU A 169 -4.35 -29.49 -4.18
CA GLU A 169 -3.13 -28.75 -3.91
C GLU A 169 -3.56 -27.32 -3.53
N GLU A 170 -3.60 -27.07 -2.23
CA GLU A 170 -4.04 -25.80 -1.68
C GLU A 170 -3.14 -24.71 -2.27
N LEU A 171 -3.77 -23.65 -2.78
CA LEU A 171 -3.05 -22.58 -3.46
C LEU A 171 -1.99 -22.00 -2.52
N ASN A 172 -0.71 -22.04 -2.94
CA ASN A 172 0.39 -21.59 -2.10
C ASN A 172 0.41 -20.06 -2.02
N ILE A 173 0.00 -19.54 -0.87
CA ILE A 173 -0.12 -18.11 -0.61
C ILE A 173 0.88 -17.70 0.47
N TYR A 174 1.63 -16.63 0.20
CA TYR A 174 2.62 -16.07 1.12
C TYR A 174 2.28 -14.61 1.42
N HIS A 175 1.95 -14.31 2.66
CA HIS A 175 1.86 -12.95 3.17
C HIS A 175 3.27 -12.43 3.48
N VAL A 176 3.67 -11.37 2.79
CA VAL A 176 5.00 -10.77 2.97
C VAL A 176 4.83 -9.38 3.56
N GLY A 177 4.93 -9.31 4.88
CA GLY A 177 4.84 -8.07 5.65
C GLY A 177 5.90 -8.01 6.73
N SER A 178 5.85 -6.95 7.52
CA SER A 178 6.79 -6.71 8.61
C SER A 178 6.16 -6.83 10.00
N PHE A 179 4.95 -7.38 10.12
CA PHE A 179 4.27 -7.52 11.41
C PHE A 179 5.10 -8.31 12.44
N THR A 180 5.92 -9.26 12.00
CA THR A 180 6.82 -10.04 12.87
C THR A 180 8.09 -9.31 13.30
N ASN A 181 8.32 -8.06 12.85
CA ASN A 181 9.35 -7.19 13.39
C ASN A 181 9.03 -6.83 14.85
N ARG A 182 10.07 -6.73 15.69
CA ARG A 182 9.92 -6.38 17.12
C ARG A 182 9.30 -5.00 17.33
N GLU A 183 9.56 -4.09 16.41
CA GLU A 183 9.05 -2.74 16.43
C GLU A 183 8.06 -2.55 15.27
N ALA A 184 6.78 -2.48 15.61
CA ALA A 184 5.74 -2.18 14.64
C ALA A 184 5.89 -0.75 14.11
N MET A 185 5.70 -0.58 12.81
CA MET A 185 5.59 0.73 12.19
C MET A 185 4.22 1.35 12.42
N SER A 186 4.17 2.67 12.39
CA SER A 186 2.93 3.43 12.48
C SER A 186 3.04 4.70 11.64
N PHE A 187 1.92 5.32 11.31
CA PHE A 187 1.95 6.62 10.62
C PHE A 187 2.58 7.71 11.50
N ALA A 188 2.50 7.61 12.84
CA ALA A 188 3.18 8.53 13.74
C ALA A 188 4.68 8.55 13.46
N LYS A 189 5.27 7.35 13.37
CA LYS A 189 6.70 7.18 13.11
C LYS A 189 7.09 7.73 11.74
N VAL A 190 6.30 7.45 10.70
CA VAL A 190 6.56 8.02 9.35
C VAL A 190 6.58 9.54 9.38
N VAL A 191 5.60 10.17 10.04
CA VAL A 191 5.53 11.63 10.18
C VAL A 191 6.72 12.16 10.99
N ASP A 192 7.10 11.47 12.06
CA ASP A 192 8.21 11.85 12.93
C ASP A 192 9.56 11.76 12.20
N TYR A 193 9.81 10.66 11.48
CA TYR A 193 11.02 10.50 10.67
C TYR A 193 11.08 11.55 9.55
N ALA A 194 9.96 11.78 8.85
CA ALA A 194 9.90 12.83 7.82
C ALA A 194 10.20 14.21 8.40
N TYR A 195 9.57 14.56 9.52
CA TYR A 195 9.81 15.83 10.21
C TYR A 195 11.28 15.96 10.61
N HIS A 196 11.84 14.98 11.32
CA HIS A 196 13.24 15.02 11.76
C HIS A 196 14.23 15.09 10.57
N TYR A 197 13.96 14.36 9.50
CA TYR A 197 14.79 14.40 8.29
C TYR A 197 14.81 15.81 7.68
N PHE A 198 13.64 16.38 7.41
CA PHE A 198 13.53 17.66 6.72
C PHE A 198 13.82 18.88 7.61
N SER A 199 13.72 18.76 8.94
CA SER A 199 14.25 19.78 9.87
C SER A 199 15.78 19.90 9.79
N LYS A 200 16.48 18.80 9.49
CA LYS A 200 17.96 18.78 9.32
C LYS A 200 18.39 19.03 7.88
N LYS A 201 17.60 18.55 6.92
CA LYS A 201 17.86 18.66 5.47
C LYS A 201 16.64 19.30 4.79
N PRO A 202 16.52 20.63 4.85
CA PRO A 202 15.37 21.33 4.29
C PRO A 202 15.13 20.98 2.82
N TRP A 203 13.86 20.91 2.45
CA TRP A 203 13.48 20.64 1.08
C TRP A 203 13.87 21.83 0.20
N ILE A 204 14.55 21.57 -0.93
CA ILE A 204 14.87 22.61 -1.90
C ILE A 204 13.79 22.63 -2.98
N GLY A 205 13.06 23.75 -3.04
CA GLY A 205 12.04 24.01 -4.04
C GLY A 205 12.62 24.14 -5.45
N ARG A 206 11.75 24.14 -6.46
CA ARG A 206 12.18 24.31 -7.87
C ARG A 206 12.80 25.69 -8.14
N ASP A 207 12.42 26.67 -7.34
CA ASP A 207 12.96 28.04 -7.32
C ASP A 207 14.31 28.14 -6.60
N GLY A 208 14.88 27.02 -6.13
CA GLY A 208 16.12 26.99 -5.35
C GLY A 208 15.93 27.41 -3.90
N ASN A 209 14.71 27.78 -3.49
CA ASN A 209 14.45 28.22 -2.12
C ASN A 209 14.31 27.03 -1.18
N SER A 210 14.90 27.17 0.00
CA SER A 210 14.75 26.21 1.09
C SER A 210 13.36 26.34 1.73
N VAL A 211 12.65 25.23 1.84
CA VAL A 211 11.40 25.13 2.60
C VAL A 211 11.73 24.68 4.02
N THR A 212 11.52 25.59 4.97
CA THR A 212 11.71 25.31 6.40
C THR A 212 10.40 24.79 7.00
N ILE A 213 10.48 23.63 7.67
CA ILE A 213 9.36 23.11 8.45
C ILE A 213 9.49 23.65 9.87
N GLY A 214 8.63 24.62 10.21
CA GLY A 214 8.68 25.29 11.51
C GLY A 214 7.87 24.64 12.62
N VAL A 215 6.92 23.74 12.29
CA VAL A 215 6.01 23.14 13.26
C VAL A 215 5.77 21.68 12.91
N LYS A 216 5.89 20.80 13.92
CA LYS A 216 5.53 19.38 13.80
C LYS A 216 4.03 19.24 13.50
N PRO A 217 3.61 18.41 12.53
CA PRO A 217 2.20 18.24 12.20
C PRO A 217 1.37 17.79 13.42
N VAL A 218 0.17 18.35 13.58
CA VAL A 218 -0.76 17.97 14.66
C VAL A 218 -1.69 16.84 14.19
N SER A 219 -1.87 15.82 15.02
CA SER A 219 -2.68 14.65 14.68
C SER A 219 -4.06 14.65 15.32
N PHE A 220 -5.04 14.14 14.58
CA PHE A 220 -6.42 13.97 15.04
C PHE A 220 -6.86 12.52 14.85
N PRO A 221 -7.29 11.82 15.93
CA PRO A 221 -7.63 10.40 15.86
C PRO A 221 -8.91 10.14 15.05
N THR A 222 -9.78 11.15 14.88
CA THR A 222 -11.04 11.01 14.15
C THR A 222 -11.32 12.21 13.24
N MET A 223 -12.08 12.00 12.16
CA MET A 223 -12.56 13.09 11.32
C MET A 223 -13.38 14.12 12.11
N ALA A 224 -14.18 13.68 13.08
CA ALA A 224 -14.98 14.56 13.93
C ALA A 224 -14.11 15.49 14.79
N SER A 225 -13.02 14.98 15.39
CA SER A 225 -12.09 15.80 16.18
C SER A 225 -11.33 16.80 15.32
N PHE A 226 -10.92 16.40 14.11
CA PHE A 226 -10.34 17.29 13.12
C PHE A 226 -11.32 18.40 12.71
N GLN A 227 -12.55 18.03 12.33
CA GLN A 227 -13.58 18.99 11.93
C GLN A 227 -13.90 19.97 13.06
N LYS A 228 -14.00 19.49 14.31
CA LYS A 228 -14.17 20.34 15.48
C LYS A 228 -13.00 21.32 15.63
N HIS A 229 -11.76 20.86 15.49
CA HIS A 229 -10.59 21.74 15.55
C HIS A 229 -10.58 22.79 14.44
N ILE A 230 -10.84 22.38 13.20
CA ILE A 230 -10.95 23.31 12.06
C ILE A 230 -12.07 24.32 12.30
N TYR A 231 -13.23 23.85 12.73
CA TYR A 231 -14.37 24.72 13.00
C TYR A 231 -14.06 25.73 14.09
N THR A 232 -13.58 25.29 15.25
CA THR A 232 -13.32 26.16 16.40
C THR A 232 -12.17 27.14 16.16
N ASN A 233 -11.06 26.70 15.56
CA ASN A 233 -9.85 27.52 15.47
C ASN A 233 -9.71 28.30 14.17
N TYR A 234 -10.48 27.94 13.13
CA TYR A 234 -10.37 28.58 11.80
C TYR A 234 -11.72 29.07 11.26
N ILE A 235 -12.82 28.34 11.41
CA ILE A 235 -14.11 28.77 10.82
C ILE A 235 -14.84 29.76 11.73
N LEU A 236 -15.01 29.41 13.01
CA LEU A 236 -15.68 30.24 14.02
C LEU A 236 -15.03 31.64 14.15
N PRO A 237 -13.70 31.79 14.08
CA PRO A 237 -13.04 33.09 14.14
C PRO A 237 -13.04 33.85 12.79
N MET A 238 -13.41 33.24 11.66
CA MET A 238 -13.25 33.82 10.33
C MET A 238 -14.60 34.05 9.61
N LYS A 239 -15.13 35.28 9.71
CA LYS A 239 -15.91 35.87 8.62
C LYS A 239 -14.92 36.19 7.47
N GLU A 240 -15.04 35.47 6.36
CA GLU A 240 -14.41 35.75 5.05
C GLU A 240 -12.89 35.53 4.89
N ARG A 241 -12.47 34.38 4.35
CA ARG A 241 -11.24 34.22 3.53
C ARG A 241 -11.23 32.88 2.78
N LYS A 242 -11.19 32.92 1.44
CA LYS A 242 -11.32 31.77 0.50
C LYS A 242 -10.12 30.81 0.45
N THR A 243 -8.96 31.16 1.01
CA THR A 243 -7.70 30.40 0.89
C THR A 243 -7.64 29.12 1.74
N SER A 244 -8.55 28.92 2.69
CA SER A 244 -8.61 27.72 3.55
C SER A 244 -9.22 26.50 2.84
N LEU A 245 -10.11 26.70 1.85
CA LEU A 245 -10.88 25.62 1.22
C LEU A 245 -10.01 24.67 0.37
N VAL A 246 -8.97 25.18 -0.29
CA VAL A 246 -8.05 24.37 -1.12
C VAL A 246 -7.15 23.46 -0.26
N LYS A 247 -6.75 23.91 0.93
CA LYS A 247 -5.99 23.08 1.87
C LYS A 247 -6.88 21.96 2.43
N ILE A 248 -8.15 22.26 2.71
CA ILE A 248 -9.13 21.29 3.20
C ILE A 248 -9.41 20.21 2.14
N SER A 249 -9.53 20.56 0.86
CA SER A 249 -9.80 19.57 -0.20
C SER A 249 -8.65 18.57 -0.41
N PHE A 250 -7.39 19.02 -0.32
CA PHE A 250 -6.23 18.12 -0.40
C PHE A 250 -6.16 17.16 0.80
N VAL A 251 -6.37 17.67 2.02
CA VAL A 251 -6.41 16.86 3.24
C VAL A 251 -7.56 15.85 3.18
N LYS A 252 -8.74 16.28 2.74
CA LYS A 252 -9.90 15.38 2.56
C LYS A 252 -9.60 14.25 1.59
N ARG A 253 -8.93 14.54 0.46
CA ARG A 253 -8.53 13.53 -0.53
C ARG A 253 -7.50 12.53 0.03
N LEU A 254 -6.55 12.99 0.83
CA LEU A 254 -5.62 12.08 1.52
C LEU A 254 -6.36 11.20 2.50
N VAL A 255 -7.30 11.74 3.27
CA VAL A 255 -8.11 10.91 4.16
C VAL A 255 -8.95 9.92 3.38
N GLU A 256 -9.71 10.31 2.37
CA GLU A 256 -10.52 9.36 1.59
C GLU A 256 -9.68 8.25 0.94
N LEU A 257 -8.44 8.55 0.54
CA LEU A 257 -7.53 7.56 -0.04
C LEU A 257 -6.98 6.58 1.00
N TYR A 258 -6.60 7.10 2.17
CA TYR A 258 -5.91 6.32 3.19
C TYR A 258 -6.81 5.85 4.34
N GLU A 259 -8.04 6.35 4.47
CA GLU A 259 -8.98 6.00 5.53
C GLU A 259 -9.14 4.49 5.72
N PRO A 260 -9.31 3.68 4.66
CA PRO A 260 -9.42 2.23 4.82
C PRO A 260 -8.14 1.58 5.34
N TYR A 261 -6.99 2.24 5.23
CA TYR A 261 -5.68 1.76 5.69
C TYR A 261 -5.26 2.37 7.03
N LEU A 262 -5.64 3.62 7.29
CA LEU A 262 -5.38 4.35 8.53
C LEU A 262 -6.22 3.84 9.70
N LEU A 263 -7.40 3.30 9.38
CA LEU A 263 -8.34 2.75 10.34
C LEU A 263 -8.35 1.21 10.34
N PHE A 264 -7.57 0.57 9.46
CA PHE A 264 -7.40 -0.87 9.49
C PHE A 264 -6.51 -1.25 10.66
N ASN A 265 -7.06 -2.03 11.58
CA ASN A 265 -6.32 -2.62 12.68
C ASN A 265 -6.43 -4.13 12.57
N GLY A 266 -5.60 -4.72 11.73
CA GLY A 266 -5.56 -6.16 11.49
C GLY A 266 -4.12 -6.64 11.32
N SER A 267 -3.86 -7.86 11.76
CA SER A 267 -2.60 -8.55 11.51
C SER A 267 -2.77 -9.59 10.40
N PHE A 268 -1.72 -9.76 9.60
CA PHE A 268 -1.67 -10.83 8.63
C PHE A 268 -0.90 -12.00 9.25
N ASP A 269 -1.52 -13.17 9.21
CA ASP A 269 -0.85 -14.43 9.52
C ASP A 269 0.20 -14.70 8.44
N ASP A 270 1.47 -14.78 8.83
CA ASP A 270 2.63 -15.01 7.95
C ASP A 270 3.28 -16.37 8.21
N SER A 271 2.52 -17.32 8.77
CA SER A 271 3.04 -18.64 9.16
C SER A 271 3.65 -19.42 7.98
N THR A 272 3.04 -19.36 6.78
CA THR A 272 3.60 -20.04 5.59
C THR A 272 4.89 -19.36 5.14
N THR A 273 4.94 -18.02 5.20
CA THR A 273 6.15 -17.23 4.90
C THR A 273 7.27 -17.47 5.91
N GLU A 274 6.97 -17.63 7.21
CA GLU A 274 7.98 -18.01 8.21
C GLU A 274 8.53 -19.42 7.92
N ARG A 275 7.67 -20.39 7.58
CA ARG A 275 8.14 -21.74 7.19
C ARG A 275 9.05 -21.70 5.97
N LEU A 276 8.74 -20.85 4.98
CA LEU A 276 9.59 -20.65 3.81
C LEU A 276 10.96 -20.07 4.20
N ARG A 277 11.00 -19.05 5.07
CA ARG A 277 12.25 -18.48 5.60
C ARG A 277 13.08 -19.53 6.34
N MET A 278 12.44 -20.36 7.17
CA MET A 278 13.12 -21.41 7.93
C MET A 278 13.77 -22.47 7.03
N THR A 279 13.10 -22.82 5.91
CA THR A 279 13.65 -23.77 4.94
C THR A 279 14.90 -23.20 4.25
N MET A 280 14.86 -21.91 3.88
CA MET A 280 16.00 -21.22 3.27
C MET A 280 17.21 -21.13 4.22
N ARG A 281 17.00 -20.95 5.53
CA ARG A 281 18.09 -20.89 6.53
C ARG A 281 18.95 -22.14 6.59
N ALA A 282 18.50 -23.28 6.05
CA ALA A 282 19.32 -24.48 5.94
C ALA A 282 20.47 -24.33 4.92
N ASN A 283 20.39 -23.35 4.01
CA ASN A 283 21.44 -23.02 3.05
C ASN A 283 21.95 -21.59 3.29
N GLU A 284 23.07 -21.45 4.00
CA GLU A 284 23.60 -20.15 4.44
C GLU A 284 23.86 -19.17 3.28
N ALA A 285 24.39 -19.66 2.16
CA ALA A 285 24.72 -18.81 1.00
C ALA A 285 23.46 -18.25 0.31
N GLU A 286 22.42 -19.07 0.15
CA GLU A 286 21.12 -18.62 -0.38
C GLU A 286 20.39 -17.72 0.62
N ALA A 287 20.50 -18.02 1.91
CA ALA A 287 19.90 -17.23 2.97
C ALA A 287 20.48 -15.82 3.09
N GLU A 288 21.77 -15.66 2.83
CA GLU A 288 22.43 -14.36 2.77
C GLU A 288 22.04 -13.60 1.51
N THR A 289 22.00 -14.28 0.36
CA THR A 289 21.71 -13.67 -0.96
C THR A 289 20.26 -13.22 -1.07
N PHE A 290 19.29 -14.09 -0.74
CA PHE A 290 17.86 -13.81 -0.87
C PHE A 290 17.23 -13.51 0.49
N HIS A 291 17.90 -12.71 1.31
CA HIS A 291 17.37 -12.38 2.64
C HIS A 291 16.09 -11.53 2.55
N PHE A 292 15.02 -11.96 3.21
CA PHE A 292 13.75 -11.21 3.31
C PHE A 292 13.12 -11.22 4.72
N ASP A 293 13.91 -11.45 5.77
CA ASP A 293 13.41 -11.39 7.15
C ASP A 293 13.24 -9.92 7.61
N PRO A 294 12.02 -9.42 7.81
CA PRO A 294 11.78 -8.04 8.23
C PRO A 294 12.32 -7.74 9.63
N LYS A 295 12.62 -8.76 10.46
CA LYS A 295 13.15 -8.59 11.82
C LYS A 295 14.50 -7.88 11.87
N CYS A 296 15.24 -7.84 10.76
CA CYS A 296 16.52 -7.12 10.68
C CYS A 296 16.37 -5.60 10.48
N ILE A 297 15.16 -5.12 10.17
CA ILE A 297 14.95 -3.71 9.82
C ILE A 297 14.91 -2.87 11.11
N ASN A 298 15.84 -1.92 11.21
CA ASN A 298 15.70 -0.77 12.08
C ASN A 298 14.94 0.32 11.32
N TRP A 299 13.71 0.63 11.74
CA TRP A 299 12.84 1.52 10.98
C TRP A 299 13.31 2.97 10.94
N GLU A 300 13.88 3.47 12.04
CA GLU A 300 14.43 4.82 12.08
C GLU A 300 15.58 4.95 11.09
N ASP A 301 16.54 4.03 11.14
CA ASP A 301 17.67 4.01 10.21
C ASP A 301 17.20 3.87 8.75
N TYR A 302 16.29 2.92 8.50
CA TYR A 302 15.71 2.70 7.17
C TYR A 302 15.05 3.97 6.62
N PHE A 303 14.17 4.64 7.36
CA PHE A 303 13.51 5.84 6.85
C PHE A 303 14.47 7.03 6.74
N MET A 304 15.30 7.26 7.75
CA MET A 304 16.16 8.45 7.83
C MET A 304 17.34 8.39 6.86
N ASN A 305 17.90 7.21 6.63
CA ASN A 305 19.15 7.03 5.89
C ASN A 305 18.98 6.31 4.54
N ILE A 306 17.87 5.59 4.33
CA ILE A 306 17.63 4.82 3.09
C ILE A 306 16.43 5.37 2.31
N HIS A 307 15.21 5.23 2.85
CA HIS A 307 13.96 5.49 2.12
C HIS A 307 13.75 6.97 1.78
N ILE A 308 13.81 7.88 2.77
CA ILE A 308 13.58 9.32 2.51
C ILE A 308 14.70 9.91 1.63
N PRO A 309 16.00 9.63 1.86
CA PRO A 309 17.06 10.03 0.95
C PRO A 309 16.86 9.48 -0.47
N GLY A 310 16.46 8.21 -0.58
CA GLY A 310 16.14 7.55 -1.84
C GLY A 310 15.02 8.24 -2.61
N LEU A 311 13.91 8.55 -1.92
CA LEU A 311 12.78 9.30 -2.47
C LEU A 311 13.22 10.67 -3.00
N VAL A 312 14.02 11.41 -2.22
CA VAL A 312 14.59 12.70 -2.65
C VAL A 312 15.50 12.52 -3.86
N LYS A 313 16.37 11.51 -3.87
CA LYS A 313 17.39 11.30 -4.89
C LYS A 313 16.81 10.79 -6.21
N TYR A 314 15.94 9.80 -6.18
CA TYR A 314 15.51 9.06 -7.37
C TYR A 314 14.16 9.49 -7.91
N VAL A 315 13.24 9.96 -7.06
CA VAL A 315 11.89 10.34 -7.52
C VAL A 315 11.79 11.84 -7.70
N LEU A 316 12.19 12.58 -6.67
CA LEU A 316 11.89 14.01 -6.60
C LEU A 316 12.85 14.87 -7.42
N LYS A 317 14.10 14.42 -7.64
CA LYS A 317 15.01 15.04 -8.61
C LYS A 317 14.59 14.83 -10.06
N LEU A 318 13.87 13.75 -10.38
CA LEU A 318 13.37 13.49 -11.73
C LEU A 318 12.14 14.36 -12.09
N GLU A 319 11.53 15.05 -11.12
CA GLU A 319 10.51 16.08 -11.39
C GLU A 319 11.10 17.45 -11.81
N ALA A 320 12.43 17.57 -11.89
CA ALA A 320 13.09 18.75 -12.48
C ALA A 320 13.08 18.63 -14.02
N PRO A 321 12.52 19.61 -14.77
CA PRO A 321 12.62 19.56 -16.21
C PRO A 321 14.09 19.71 -16.65
N LYS A 322 14.43 19.01 -17.74
CA LYS A 322 15.64 19.24 -18.51
C LYS A 322 15.73 20.68 -18.99
#